data_AF-A0A9X1MEL4-F1
#
_entry.id   AF-A0A9X1MEL4-F1
#
_cell.length_a   1.000
_cell.length_b   1.000
_cell.length_c   1.000
_cell.angle_alpha   90.00
_cell.angle_beta   90.00
_cell.angle_gamma   90.00
#
_symmetry.space_group_name_H-M   'P 1'
#
loop_
_entity.id
_entity.type
_entity.pdbx_description
1 polymer ?
#
loop_
_entity_poly.entity_id
_entity_poly.type
_entity_poly.pdbx_seq_one_letter_code
_entity_poly.pdbx_strand_id
1 'polypeptide(L)'
;MSDAPAARLQHQVSRAAQALGKHGVLLLTLTAGLVPALLLALLAGGVYDAVAEEDGVAALDQPVLTAAQSIRSPGLDTAVTWLTNLGGTIGLPLLAAAAVAVLCRWQRSWTPLILTASAAAGSLLMTIAGKALVGRSRPALSDAVPPYEYSASFPSGHSLNSMVVTGTVAYLLFLYLDSRWARIITLVLAAGFIAAVGLSRVYLGHHWLTDVLVAWFLGLAWLAILITVHQLLHARRLRNVPAP
;
A
#
# COMPACT_ATOMS: atom_id res chain seq x y z
N MET A 1 19.26 -34.55 -30.58
CA MET A 1 19.34 -33.06 -30.64
C MET A 1 17.97 -32.56 -30.20
N SER A 2 17.72 -31.82 -29.12
CA SER A 2 18.56 -30.97 -28.25
C SER A 2 17.87 -30.70 -26.89
N ASP A 3 18.15 -31.51 -25.85
CA ASP A 3 17.72 -31.21 -24.46
C ASP A 3 18.74 -30.36 -23.66
N ALA A 4 19.85 -29.99 -24.32
CA ALA A 4 20.98 -29.30 -23.70
C ALA A 4 20.69 -27.91 -23.08
N PRO A 5 19.74 -27.08 -23.57
CA PRO A 5 19.48 -25.76 -22.97
C PRO A 5 18.67 -25.83 -21.67
N ALA A 6 17.63 -26.68 -21.62
CA ALA A 6 16.76 -26.83 -20.46
C ALA A 6 17.48 -27.49 -19.28
N ALA A 7 18.30 -28.50 -19.57
CA ALA A 7 19.16 -29.16 -18.57
C ALA A 7 20.24 -28.21 -18.01
N ARG A 8 20.79 -27.31 -18.84
CA ARG A 8 21.74 -26.27 -18.38
C ARG A 8 21.06 -25.23 -17.50
N LEU A 9 19.84 -24.81 -17.84
CA LEU A 9 19.10 -23.83 -17.06
C LEU A 9 18.70 -24.40 -15.68
N GLN A 10 18.22 -25.65 -15.64
CA GLN A 10 17.95 -26.35 -14.38
C GLN A 10 19.21 -26.54 -13.52
N HIS A 11 20.34 -26.85 -14.14
CA HIS A 11 21.61 -27.00 -13.44
C HIS A 11 22.20 -25.66 -12.93
N GLN A 12 21.96 -24.56 -13.64
CA GLN A 12 22.36 -23.23 -13.19
C GLN A 12 21.46 -22.73 -12.05
N VAL A 13 20.15 -22.97 -12.12
CA VAL A 13 19.19 -22.65 -11.07
C VAL A 13 19.44 -23.49 -9.81
N SER A 14 19.76 -24.78 -9.94
CA SER A 14 20.08 -25.64 -8.79
C SER A 14 21.41 -25.28 -8.15
N ARG A 15 22.43 -24.89 -8.92
CA ARG A 15 23.69 -24.36 -8.40
C ARG A 15 23.53 -23.00 -7.72
N ALA A 16 22.73 -22.09 -8.27
CA ALA A 16 22.43 -20.81 -7.63
C ALA A 16 21.67 -21.02 -6.30
N ALA A 17 20.69 -21.94 -6.28
CA ALA A 17 19.94 -22.31 -5.08
C ALA A 17 20.83 -22.99 -4.02
N GLN A 18 21.80 -23.81 -4.42
CA GLN A 18 22.80 -24.41 -3.52
C GLN A 18 23.87 -23.40 -3.07
N ALA A 19 24.28 -22.46 -3.93
CA ALA A 19 25.33 -21.48 -3.66
C ALA A 19 24.89 -20.33 -2.73
N LEU A 20 23.62 -19.92 -2.79
CA LEU A 20 23.10 -18.90 -1.87
C LEU A 20 23.03 -19.44 -0.42
N GLY A 21 22.74 -20.72 -0.23
CA GLY A 21 22.55 -21.30 1.09
C GLY A 21 21.46 -20.59 1.92
N LYS A 22 21.29 -20.99 3.18
CA LYS A 22 20.28 -20.39 4.08
C LYS A 22 20.48 -18.89 4.33
N HIS A 23 21.73 -18.42 4.24
CA HIS A 23 22.10 -17.03 4.47
C HIS A 23 21.87 -16.16 3.23
N GLY A 24 22.08 -16.69 2.02
CA GLY A 24 21.82 -15.96 0.77
C GLY A 24 20.33 -15.77 0.52
N VAL A 25 19.48 -16.77 0.79
CA VAL A 25 18.01 -16.58 0.71
C VAL A 25 17.55 -15.55 1.73
N LEU A 26 18.08 -15.59 2.96
CA LEU A 26 17.79 -14.59 3.99
C LEU A 26 18.20 -13.18 3.55
N LEU A 27 19.43 -13.03 3.04
CA LEU A 27 19.94 -11.75 2.55
C LEU A 27 19.09 -11.23 1.39
N LEU A 28 18.74 -12.08 0.41
CA LEU A 28 17.89 -11.70 -0.71
C LEU A 28 16.51 -11.23 -0.26
N THR A 29 15.84 -11.95 0.65
CA THR A 29 14.54 -11.54 1.18
C THR A 29 14.63 -10.21 1.94
N LEU A 30 15.68 -10.04 2.76
CA LEU A 30 15.91 -8.79 3.48
C LEU A 30 16.20 -7.63 2.53
N THR A 31 17.06 -7.81 1.53
CA THR A 31 17.41 -6.74 0.58
C THR A 31 16.24 -6.38 -0.32
N ALA A 32 15.51 -7.38 -0.84
CA ALA A 32 14.35 -7.15 -1.71
C ALA A 32 13.18 -6.48 -0.98
N GLY A 33 13.17 -6.52 0.36
CA GLY A 33 12.17 -5.88 1.19
C GLY A 33 12.59 -4.53 1.77
N LEU A 34 13.74 -4.50 2.45
CA LEU A 34 14.21 -3.36 3.23
C LEU A 34 14.79 -2.25 2.36
N VAL A 35 15.44 -2.57 1.23
CA VAL A 35 15.96 -1.52 0.35
C VAL A 35 14.81 -0.72 -0.28
N PRO A 36 13.78 -1.34 -0.89
CA PRO A 36 12.61 -0.59 -1.35
C PRO A 36 11.91 0.16 -0.21
N ALA A 37 11.74 -0.45 0.96
CA ALA A 37 11.12 0.22 2.10
C ALA A 37 11.91 1.47 2.53
N LEU A 38 13.24 1.41 2.57
CA LEU A 38 14.10 2.55 2.87
C LEU A 38 13.99 3.62 1.80
N LEU A 39 14.07 3.26 0.52
CA LEU A 39 13.94 4.21 -0.59
C LEU A 39 12.58 4.93 -0.55
N LEU A 40 11.50 4.20 -0.28
CA LEU A 40 10.16 4.76 -0.12
C LEU A 40 10.06 5.69 1.10
N ALA A 41 10.68 5.32 2.22
CA ALA A 41 10.75 6.19 3.40
C ALA A 41 11.55 7.48 3.11
N LEU A 42 12.63 7.39 2.33
CA LEU A 42 13.41 8.56 1.90
C LEU A 42 12.60 9.45 0.94
N LEU A 43 11.85 8.86 0.01
CA LEU A 43 10.92 9.61 -0.85
C LEU A 43 9.83 10.31 -0.03
N ALA A 44 9.29 9.63 0.99
CA ALA A 44 8.35 10.24 1.93
C ALA A 44 8.99 11.42 2.69
N GLY A 45 10.23 11.27 3.13
CA GLY A 45 11.01 12.35 3.74
C GLY A 45 11.21 13.54 2.80
N GLY A 46 11.53 13.31 1.53
CA GLY A 46 11.67 14.37 0.53
C GLY A 46 10.36 15.11 0.23
N VAL A 47 9.22 14.40 0.22
CA VAL A 47 7.90 15.05 0.11
C VAL A 47 7.60 15.89 1.36
N TYR A 48 7.97 15.42 2.55
CA TYR A 48 7.82 16.18 3.78
C TYR A 48 8.66 17.46 3.76
N ASP A 49 9.92 17.37 3.33
CA ASP A 49 10.83 18.52 3.18
C ASP A 49 10.24 19.56 2.22
N ALA A 50 9.79 19.11 1.04
CA ALA A 50 9.16 19.99 0.05
C ALA A 50 7.89 20.68 0.59
N VAL A 51 7.14 20.02 1.46
CA VAL A 51 5.97 20.63 2.13
C VAL A 51 6.39 21.64 3.18
N ALA A 52 7.50 21.41 3.89
CA ALA A 52 8.02 22.33 4.91
C ALA A 52 8.66 23.58 4.28
N GLU A 53 9.31 23.42 3.13
CA GLU A 53 9.96 24.51 2.38
C GLU A 53 9.03 25.20 1.37
N GLU A 54 7.80 24.69 1.19
CA GLU A 54 6.80 25.17 0.22
C GLU A 54 7.29 25.16 -1.24
N ASP A 55 8.11 24.16 -1.61
CA ASP A 55 8.79 24.09 -2.89
C ASP A 55 8.64 22.72 -3.58
N GLY A 56 9.43 22.48 -4.64
CA GLY A 56 9.51 21.19 -5.30
C GLY A 56 8.16 20.60 -5.69
N VAL A 57 7.82 19.44 -5.12
CA VAL A 57 6.55 18.74 -5.39
C VAL A 57 5.35 19.42 -4.70
N ALA A 58 5.55 20.18 -3.62
CA ALA A 58 4.47 20.91 -2.95
C ALA A 58 3.92 22.04 -3.82
N ALA A 59 4.72 22.59 -4.74
CA ALA A 59 4.26 23.55 -5.75
C ALA A 59 3.16 22.99 -6.67
N LEU A 60 3.00 21.66 -6.76
CA LEU A 60 1.93 21.01 -7.53
C LEU A 60 0.60 20.93 -6.79
N ASP A 61 0.56 21.19 -5.48
CA ASP A 61 -0.65 21.02 -4.67
C ASP A 61 -1.79 21.91 -5.14
N GLN A 62 -1.53 23.21 -5.34
CA GLN A 62 -2.55 24.16 -5.79
C GLN A 62 -2.96 23.93 -7.26
N PRO A 63 -2.03 23.80 -8.24
CA PRO A 63 -2.41 23.53 -9.63
C PRO A 63 -3.24 22.25 -9.80
N VAL A 64 -2.91 21.19 -9.06
CA VAL A 64 -3.63 19.91 -9.15
C VAL A 64 -5.01 20.01 -8.50
N LEU A 65 -5.15 20.71 -7.38
CA LEU A 65 -6.46 21.00 -6.81
C LEU A 65 -7.33 21.81 -7.78
N THR A 66 -6.79 22.87 -8.37
CA THR A 66 -7.51 23.69 -9.36
C THR A 66 -7.90 22.88 -10.60
N ALA A 67 -7.01 22.02 -11.10
CA ALA A 67 -7.34 21.11 -12.20
C ALA A 67 -8.50 20.19 -11.82
N ALA A 68 -8.50 19.65 -10.61
CA ALA A 68 -9.57 18.78 -10.13
C ALA A 68 -10.89 19.53 -9.95
N GLN A 69 -10.86 20.79 -9.50
CA GLN A 69 -12.03 21.65 -9.41
C GLN A 69 -12.67 21.90 -10.80
N SER A 70 -11.87 22.04 -11.85
CA SER A 70 -12.36 22.37 -13.19
C SER A 70 -13.22 21.28 -13.84
N ILE A 71 -13.10 20.03 -13.38
CA ILE A 71 -13.87 18.88 -13.88
C ILE A 71 -15.06 18.51 -12.98
N ARG A 72 -15.31 19.26 -11.89
CA ARG A 72 -16.36 18.92 -10.94
C ARG A 72 -17.76 19.07 -11.53
N SER A 73 -18.65 18.18 -11.10
CA SER A 73 -20.08 18.26 -11.39
C SER A 73 -20.86 17.51 -10.30
N PRO A 74 -22.13 17.84 -10.03
CA PRO A 74 -22.90 17.20 -8.95
C PRO A 74 -22.93 15.66 -9.04
N GLY A 75 -23.01 15.12 -10.27
CA GLY A 75 -22.98 13.68 -10.50
C GLY A 75 -21.62 13.05 -10.21
N LEU A 76 -20.53 13.69 -10.66
CA LEU A 76 -19.18 13.22 -10.41
C LEU A 76 -18.80 13.35 -8.93
N ASP A 77 -19.18 14.45 -8.28
CA ASP A 77 -18.99 14.67 -6.85
C ASP A 77 -19.64 13.57 -6.01
N THR A 78 -20.88 13.21 -6.35
CA THR A 78 -21.59 12.11 -5.71
C THR A 78 -20.85 10.79 -5.92
N ALA A 79 -20.45 10.48 -7.16
CA ALA A 79 -19.75 9.23 -7.48
C ALA A 79 -18.39 9.12 -6.77
N VAL A 80 -17.61 10.19 -6.76
CA VAL A 80 -16.30 10.25 -6.10
C VAL A 80 -16.45 10.19 -4.57
N THR A 81 -17.50 10.80 -4.01
CA THR A 81 -17.84 10.67 -2.59
C THR A 81 -18.19 9.24 -2.22
N TRP A 82 -18.99 8.54 -3.03
CA TRP A 82 -19.26 7.11 -2.81
C TRP A 82 -17.98 6.27 -2.85
N LEU A 83 -17.13 6.49 -3.85
CA LEU A 83 -15.85 5.80 -3.98
C LEU A 83 -14.95 6.05 -2.76
N THR A 84 -14.81 7.30 -2.32
CA THR A 84 -13.95 7.63 -1.17
C THR A 84 -14.49 7.02 0.13
N ASN A 85 -15.81 6.95 0.29
CA ASN A 85 -16.45 6.31 1.44
C ASN A 85 -16.18 4.80 1.48
N LEU A 86 -16.12 4.13 0.32
CA LEU A 86 -15.67 2.72 0.24
C LEU A 86 -14.21 2.56 0.68
N GLY A 87 -13.35 3.54 0.36
CA GLY A 87 -11.96 3.59 0.82
C GLY A 87 -11.77 4.16 2.23
N GLY A 88 -12.86 4.54 2.90
CA GLY A 88 -12.84 5.32 4.14
C GLY A 88 -12.80 4.49 5.41
N THR A 89 -12.98 5.18 6.54
CA THR A 89 -12.86 4.61 7.90
C THR A 89 -13.92 3.57 8.24
N ILE A 90 -14.98 3.45 7.44
CA ILE A 90 -16.04 2.46 7.62
C ILE A 90 -16.05 1.46 6.47
N GLY A 91 -16.12 1.94 5.22
CA GLY A 91 -16.23 1.07 4.04
C GLY A 91 -15.05 0.11 3.92
N LEU A 92 -13.83 0.60 4.04
CA LEU A 92 -12.65 -0.22 3.81
C LEU A 92 -12.45 -1.28 4.90
N PRO A 93 -12.60 -0.98 6.21
CA PRO A 93 -12.58 -2.01 7.24
C PRO A 93 -13.64 -3.11 7.05
N LEU A 94 -14.86 -2.77 6.61
CA LEU A 94 -15.90 -3.78 6.36
C LEU A 94 -15.54 -4.69 5.19
N LEU A 95 -15.09 -4.10 4.06
CA LEU A 95 -14.64 -4.84 2.89
C LEU A 95 -13.43 -5.73 3.22
N ALA A 96 -12.47 -5.18 3.95
CA ALA A 96 -11.28 -5.90 4.39
C ALA A 96 -11.65 -7.03 5.36
N ALA A 97 -12.53 -6.80 6.33
CA ALA A 97 -12.98 -7.83 7.26
C ALA A 97 -13.65 -9.01 6.54
N ALA A 98 -14.52 -8.72 5.55
CA ALA A 98 -15.15 -9.75 4.73
C ALA A 98 -14.11 -10.55 3.93
N ALA A 99 -13.20 -9.87 3.22
CA ALA A 99 -12.15 -10.52 2.44
C ALA A 99 -11.21 -11.36 3.33
N VAL A 100 -10.80 -10.82 4.48
CA VAL A 100 -9.95 -11.49 5.46
C VAL A 100 -10.66 -12.70 6.07
N ALA A 101 -11.96 -12.61 6.39
CA ALA A 101 -12.71 -13.75 6.90
C ALA A 101 -12.74 -14.92 5.89
N VAL A 102 -12.99 -14.62 4.60
CA VAL A 102 -12.92 -15.60 3.51
C VAL A 102 -11.52 -16.20 3.41
N LEU A 103 -10.47 -15.36 3.40
CA LEU A 103 -9.09 -15.82 3.32
C LEU A 103 -8.68 -16.69 4.52
N CYS A 104 -9.04 -16.30 5.75
CA CYS A 104 -8.79 -17.09 6.95
C CYS A 104 -9.48 -18.46 6.87
N ARG A 105 -10.73 -18.49 6.40
CA ARG A 105 -11.50 -19.72 6.25
C ARG A 105 -10.94 -20.63 5.16
N TRP A 106 -10.45 -20.06 4.07
CA TRP A 106 -9.89 -20.78 2.94
C TRP A 106 -8.48 -21.32 3.25
N GLN A 107 -7.62 -20.49 3.83
CA GLN A 107 -6.26 -20.85 4.20
C GLN A 107 -6.19 -21.67 5.50
N ARG A 108 -7.31 -21.80 6.23
CA ARG A 108 -7.38 -22.41 7.57
C ARG A 108 -6.30 -21.86 8.51
N SER A 109 -6.06 -20.56 8.43
CA SER A 109 -4.99 -19.86 9.13
C SER A 109 -5.44 -18.48 9.59
N TRP A 110 -4.89 -18.01 10.70
CA TRP A 110 -5.09 -16.65 11.21
C TRP A 110 -4.12 -15.63 10.58
N THR A 111 -3.19 -16.08 9.73
CA THR A 111 -2.20 -15.20 9.07
C THR A 111 -2.84 -14.02 8.33
N PRO A 112 -3.93 -14.19 7.53
CA PRO A 112 -4.57 -13.05 6.86
C PRO A 112 -5.06 -11.98 7.86
N LEU A 113 -5.63 -12.40 8.99
CA LEU A 113 -6.10 -11.50 10.03
C LEU A 113 -4.95 -10.76 10.68
N ILE A 114 -3.91 -11.48 11.11
CA ILE A 114 -2.76 -10.88 11.81
C ILE A 114 -2.06 -9.86 10.91
N LEU A 115 -1.82 -10.20 9.64
CA LEU A 115 -1.16 -9.30 8.70
C LEU A 115 -2.00 -8.06 8.40
N THR A 116 -3.29 -8.23 8.14
CA THR A 116 -4.18 -7.10 7.82
C THR A 116 -4.40 -6.20 9.03
N ALA A 117 -4.52 -6.77 10.23
CA ALA A 117 -4.60 -6.01 11.47
C ALA A 117 -3.30 -5.24 11.75
N SER A 118 -2.13 -5.85 11.51
CA SER A 118 -0.83 -5.18 11.64
C SER A 118 -0.67 -4.05 10.61
N ALA A 119 -1.18 -4.25 9.39
CA ALA A 119 -1.22 -3.21 8.34
C ALA A 119 -2.07 -2.02 8.78
N ALA A 120 -3.32 -2.27 9.20
CA ALA A 120 -4.24 -1.23 9.65
C ALA A 120 -3.71 -0.48 10.88
N ALA A 121 -3.13 -1.20 11.85
CA ALA A 121 -2.54 -0.58 13.04
C ALA A 121 -1.36 0.34 12.69
N GLY A 122 -0.45 -0.10 11.82
CA GLY A 122 0.67 0.74 11.36
C GLY A 122 0.20 2.01 10.63
N SER A 123 -0.78 1.87 9.72
CA SER A 123 -1.40 3.02 9.04
C SER A 123 -2.06 4.00 10.02
N LEU A 124 -2.79 3.50 11.02
CA LEU A 124 -3.42 4.34 12.03
C LEU A 124 -2.37 5.11 12.84
N LEU A 125 -1.33 4.42 13.32
CA LEU A 125 -0.26 5.05 14.11
C LEU A 125 0.49 6.11 13.30
N MET A 126 0.86 5.80 12.06
CA MET A 126 1.52 6.75 11.15
C MET A 126 0.64 7.96 10.84
N THR A 127 -0.68 7.76 10.67
CA THR A 127 -1.63 8.87 10.46
C THR A 127 -1.72 9.76 11.69
N ILE A 128 -1.88 9.18 12.88
CA ILE A 128 -1.98 9.95 14.13
C ILE A 128 -0.68 10.72 14.39
N ALA A 129 0.46 10.05 14.31
CA ALA A 129 1.76 10.65 14.53
C ALA A 129 2.04 11.76 13.51
N GLY A 130 1.84 11.50 12.23
CA GLY A 130 2.06 12.50 11.18
C GLY A 130 1.17 13.73 11.36
N LYS A 131 -0.12 13.54 11.67
CA LYS A 131 -1.04 14.66 11.93
C LYS A 131 -0.61 15.50 13.13
N ALA A 132 -0.14 14.86 14.20
CA ALA A 132 0.31 15.56 15.40
C ALA A 132 1.66 16.29 15.19
N LEU A 133 2.57 15.71 14.42
CA LEU A 133 3.90 16.28 14.19
C LEU A 133 3.88 17.42 13.16
N VAL A 134 3.09 17.30 12.10
CA VAL A 134 3.11 18.27 11.00
C VAL A 134 2.07 19.37 11.17
N GLY A 135 0.88 19.05 11.73
CA GLY A 135 -0.16 20.05 11.95
C GLY A 135 -0.65 20.79 10.69
N ARG A 136 -0.41 20.23 9.49
CA ARG A 136 -0.67 20.90 8.22
C ARG A 136 -2.15 21.24 8.01
N SER A 137 -2.42 22.48 7.61
CA SER A 137 -3.74 22.93 7.15
C SER A 137 -4.19 22.22 5.86
N ARG A 138 -5.48 21.92 5.77
CA ARG A 138 -6.13 21.40 4.56
C ARG A 138 -6.32 22.49 3.51
N PRO A 139 -6.71 22.13 2.27
CA PRO A 139 -7.39 23.07 1.39
C PRO A 139 -8.58 23.74 2.08
N ALA A 140 -8.90 24.96 1.67
CA ALA A 140 -9.98 25.73 2.28
C ALA A 140 -11.33 25.01 2.14
N LEU A 141 -12.23 25.17 3.12
CA LEU A 141 -13.57 24.56 3.05
C LEU A 141 -14.40 25.07 1.87
N SER A 142 -14.12 26.28 1.37
CA SER A 142 -14.71 26.83 0.13
C SER A 142 -14.32 26.03 -1.11
N ASP A 143 -13.18 25.35 -1.08
CA ASP A 143 -12.67 24.52 -2.16
C ASP A 143 -13.06 23.04 -2.00
N ALA A 144 -13.67 22.67 -0.88
CA ALA A 144 -14.01 21.29 -0.52
C ALA A 144 -15.47 20.94 -0.86
N VAL A 145 -15.69 19.68 -1.19
CA VAL A 145 -17.02 19.11 -1.39
C VAL A 145 -17.48 18.46 -0.08
N PRO A 146 -18.69 18.75 0.45
CA PRO A 146 -19.19 18.08 1.65
C PRO A 146 -19.24 16.54 1.51
N PRO A 147 -19.05 15.77 2.59
CA PRO A 147 -18.91 16.21 3.99
C PRO A 147 -17.49 16.68 4.35
N TYR A 148 -17.41 17.78 5.12
CA TYR A 148 -16.15 18.42 5.47
C TYR A 148 -15.33 17.68 6.54
N GLU A 149 -14.01 17.81 6.45
CA GLU A 149 -13.06 17.29 7.44
C GLU A 149 -12.28 18.40 8.15
N TYR A 150 -12.14 18.27 9.47
CA TYR A 150 -11.56 19.31 10.33
C TYR A 150 -10.21 18.92 10.98
N SER A 151 -9.80 17.66 10.86
CA SER A 151 -8.48 17.21 11.39
C SER A 151 -7.33 17.71 10.51
N ALA A 152 -6.08 17.63 10.98
CA ALA A 152 -4.91 17.99 10.16
C ALA A 152 -4.84 17.20 8.84
N SER A 153 -4.23 17.78 7.80
CA SER A 153 -4.21 17.22 6.45
C SER A 153 -3.16 16.13 6.24
N PHE A 154 -2.00 16.26 6.87
CA PHE A 154 -0.82 15.48 6.52
C PHE A 154 -0.55 14.35 7.54
N PRO A 155 -0.35 13.08 7.12
CA PRO A 155 -0.66 12.52 5.80
C PRO A 155 -2.17 12.22 5.63
N SER A 156 -2.59 11.95 4.39
CA SER A 156 -3.95 11.47 4.11
C SER A 156 -4.18 10.06 4.67
N GLY A 157 -5.05 9.96 5.68
CA GLY A 157 -5.41 8.68 6.32
C GLY A 157 -6.16 7.73 5.38
N HIS A 158 -7.03 8.24 4.51
CA HIS A 158 -7.73 7.41 3.50
C HIS A 158 -6.73 6.81 2.50
N SER A 159 -5.77 7.62 2.05
CA SER A 159 -4.74 7.18 1.09
C SER A 159 -3.76 6.18 1.71
N LEU A 160 -3.35 6.42 2.97
CA LEU A 160 -2.44 5.53 3.68
C LEU A 160 -3.12 4.19 3.99
N ASN A 161 -4.36 4.24 4.50
CA ASN A 161 -5.10 3.05 4.86
C ASN A 161 -5.47 2.19 3.64
N SER A 162 -5.92 2.83 2.54
CA SER A 162 -6.21 2.10 1.30
C SER A 162 -4.95 1.44 0.74
N MET A 163 -3.80 2.11 0.76
CA MET A 163 -2.53 1.54 0.34
C MET A 163 -2.19 0.27 1.12
N VAL A 164 -2.16 0.34 2.46
CA VAL A 164 -1.67 -0.79 3.26
C VAL A 164 -2.69 -1.92 3.34
N VAL A 165 -3.99 -1.64 3.47
CA VAL A 165 -5.01 -2.68 3.66
C VAL A 165 -5.30 -3.37 2.33
N THR A 166 -5.63 -2.60 1.28
CA THR A 166 -5.89 -3.19 -0.04
C THR A 166 -4.64 -3.86 -0.59
N GLY A 167 -3.46 -3.27 -0.38
CA GLY A 167 -2.18 -3.88 -0.75
C GLY A 167 -1.91 -5.20 -0.02
N THR A 168 -2.22 -5.29 1.28
CA THR A 168 -2.08 -6.53 2.06
C THR A 168 -3.03 -7.62 1.55
N VAL A 169 -4.30 -7.28 1.31
CA VAL A 169 -5.28 -8.23 0.75
C VAL A 169 -4.86 -8.69 -0.64
N ALA A 170 -4.40 -7.78 -1.50
CA ALA A 170 -3.90 -8.10 -2.83
C ALA A 170 -2.68 -9.02 -2.78
N TYR A 171 -1.73 -8.77 -1.86
CA TYR A 171 -0.59 -9.65 -1.62
C TYR A 171 -1.02 -11.05 -1.18
N LEU A 172 -1.96 -11.16 -0.24
CA LEU A 172 -2.46 -12.46 0.23
C LEU A 172 -3.19 -13.24 -0.87
N LEU A 173 -3.98 -12.56 -1.68
CA LEU A 173 -4.63 -13.15 -2.86
C LEU A 173 -3.58 -13.59 -3.89
N PHE A 174 -2.56 -12.75 -4.15
CA PHE A 174 -1.49 -13.07 -5.09
C PHE A 174 -0.76 -14.37 -4.73
N LEU A 175 -0.51 -14.60 -3.44
CA LEU A 175 0.11 -15.84 -2.97
C LEU A 175 -0.76 -17.08 -3.19
N TYR A 176 -2.08 -16.91 -3.23
CA TYR A 176 -3.04 -18.02 -3.28
C TYR A 176 -3.53 -18.33 -4.70
N LEU A 177 -3.60 -17.32 -5.57
CA LEU A 177 -4.07 -17.50 -6.94
C LEU A 177 -3.03 -18.25 -7.78
N ASP A 178 -3.42 -19.32 -8.46
CA ASP A 178 -2.52 -20.05 -9.37
C ASP A 178 -2.41 -19.40 -10.75
N SER A 179 -3.51 -18.80 -11.22
CA SER A 179 -3.56 -18.17 -12.53
C SER A 179 -2.76 -16.88 -12.57
N ARG A 180 -1.80 -16.79 -13.51
CA ARG A 180 -1.06 -15.56 -13.79
C ARG A 180 -1.98 -14.39 -14.11
N TRP A 181 -3.04 -14.63 -14.86
CA TRP A 181 -4.04 -13.60 -15.20
C TRP A 181 -4.79 -13.13 -13.96
N ALA A 182 -5.21 -14.05 -13.09
CA ALA A 182 -5.88 -13.67 -11.85
C ALA A 182 -4.96 -12.81 -10.96
N ARG A 183 -3.68 -13.16 -10.84
CA ARG A 183 -2.68 -12.34 -10.13
C ARG A 183 -2.55 -10.94 -10.70
N ILE A 184 -2.42 -10.82 -12.03
CA ILE A 184 -2.31 -9.52 -12.71
C ILE A 184 -3.57 -8.68 -12.46
N ILE A 185 -4.75 -9.27 -12.65
CA ILE A 185 -6.02 -8.59 -12.43
C ILE A 185 -6.14 -8.10 -10.98
N THR A 186 -5.81 -8.94 -10.00
CA THR A 186 -5.81 -8.56 -8.59
C THR A 186 -4.91 -7.35 -8.32
N LEU A 187 -3.68 -7.35 -8.85
CA LEU A 187 -2.74 -6.25 -8.65
C LEU A 187 -3.21 -4.96 -9.35
N VAL A 188 -3.75 -5.06 -10.57
CA VAL A 188 -4.27 -3.92 -11.33
C VAL A 188 -5.49 -3.31 -10.62
N LEU A 189 -6.43 -4.14 -10.18
CA LEU A 189 -7.61 -3.66 -9.45
C LEU A 189 -7.24 -3.03 -8.11
N ALA A 190 -6.29 -3.62 -7.38
CA ALA A 190 -5.80 -3.05 -6.13
C ALA A 190 -5.12 -1.69 -6.35
N ALA A 191 -4.20 -1.61 -7.32
CA ALA A 191 -3.52 -0.37 -7.66
C ALA A 191 -4.51 0.71 -8.15
N GLY A 192 -5.47 0.33 -9.00
CA GLY A 192 -6.53 1.22 -9.48
C GLY A 192 -7.40 1.74 -8.34
N PHE A 193 -7.80 0.88 -7.41
CA PHE A 193 -8.58 1.29 -6.23
C PHE A 193 -7.80 2.23 -5.32
N ILE A 194 -6.52 1.93 -5.03
CA ILE A 194 -5.65 2.78 -4.19
C ILE A 194 -5.46 4.15 -4.83
N ALA A 195 -5.19 4.18 -6.15
CA ALA A 195 -5.06 5.42 -6.91
C ALA A 195 -6.36 6.22 -6.88
N ALA A 196 -7.49 5.57 -7.15
CA ALA A 196 -8.79 6.21 -7.19
C ALA A 196 -9.21 6.78 -5.82
N VAL A 197 -8.97 6.03 -4.73
CA VAL A 197 -9.20 6.54 -3.36
C VAL A 197 -8.28 7.72 -3.06
N GLY A 198 -6.99 7.66 -3.37
CA GLY A 198 -6.09 8.78 -3.10
C GLY A 198 -6.45 10.04 -3.90
N LEU A 199 -6.67 9.90 -5.21
CA LEU A 199 -7.05 11.01 -6.08
C LEU A 199 -8.44 11.57 -5.75
N SER A 200 -9.37 10.75 -5.24
CA SER A 200 -10.65 11.25 -4.74
C SER A 200 -10.48 12.29 -3.63
N ARG A 201 -9.41 12.18 -2.81
CA ARG A 201 -9.15 13.10 -1.71
C ARG A 201 -8.75 14.49 -2.18
N VAL A 202 -7.97 14.54 -3.26
CA VAL A 202 -7.58 15.79 -3.92
C VAL A 202 -8.77 16.35 -4.68
N TYR A 203 -9.48 15.49 -5.42
CA TYR A 203 -10.68 15.87 -6.15
C TYR A 203 -11.74 16.52 -5.27
N LEU A 204 -12.00 15.97 -4.08
CA LEU A 204 -12.98 16.53 -3.13
C LEU A 204 -12.44 17.73 -2.35
N GLY A 205 -11.17 18.12 -2.53
CA GLY A 205 -10.55 19.22 -1.79
C GLY A 205 -10.30 18.88 -0.32
N HIS A 206 -10.22 17.59 0.04
CA HIS A 206 -10.00 17.17 1.42
C HIS A 206 -8.52 17.13 1.77
N HIS A 207 -7.66 16.90 0.79
CA HIS A 207 -6.22 16.78 0.96
C HIS A 207 -5.48 17.39 -0.22
N TRP A 208 -4.27 17.84 0.05
CA TRP A 208 -3.29 18.20 -0.96
C TRP A 208 -2.74 16.96 -1.67
N LEU A 209 -2.18 17.12 -2.87
CA LEU A 209 -1.58 16.00 -3.60
C LEU A 209 -0.43 15.39 -2.81
N THR A 210 0.43 16.22 -2.21
CA THR A 210 1.56 15.77 -1.39
C THR A 210 1.12 14.99 -0.15
N ASP A 211 -0.04 15.30 0.46
CA ASP A 211 -0.58 14.49 1.57
C ASP A 211 -0.89 13.06 1.12
N VAL A 212 -1.30 12.88 -0.14
CA VAL A 212 -1.59 11.59 -0.77
C VAL A 212 -0.30 10.87 -1.18
N LEU A 213 0.65 11.58 -1.77
CA LEU A 213 1.94 11.02 -2.18
C LEU A 213 2.73 10.48 -0.99
N VAL A 214 2.86 11.27 0.08
CA VAL A 214 3.57 10.81 1.27
C VAL A 214 2.87 9.60 1.89
N ALA A 215 1.53 9.59 1.89
CA ALA A 215 0.74 8.48 2.40
C ALA A 215 0.97 7.19 1.58
N TRP A 216 1.07 7.30 0.24
CA TRP A 216 1.39 6.16 -0.61
C TRP A 216 2.82 5.65 -0.37
N PHE A 217 3.81 6.53 -0.23
CA PHE A 217 5.19 6.14 0.03
C PHE A 217 5.34 5.46 1.41
N LEU A 218 4.79 6.07 2.47
CA LEU A 218 4.77 5.46 3.81
C LEU A 218 4.02 4.13 3.81
N GLY A 219 2.87 4.06 3.12
CA GLY A 219 2.07 2.85 3.04
C GLY A 219 2.78 1.71 2.31
N LEU A 220 3.42 2.00 1.17
CA LEU A 220 4.21 1.02 0.44
C LEU A 220 5.44 0.56 1.24
N ALA A 221 6.12 1.48 1.93
CA ALA A 221 7.25 1.14 2.79
C ALA A 221 6.82 0.17 3.90
N TRP A 222 5.69 0.48 4.55
CA TRP A 222 5.13 -0.38 5.59
C TRP A 222 4.70 -1.74 5.06
N LEU A 223 4.01 -1.77 3.91
CA LEU A 223 3.60 -3.00 3.24
C LEU A 223 4.82 -3.87 2.87
N ALA A 224 5.89 -3.26 2.36
CA ALA A 224 7.13 -3.98 2.04
C ALA A 224 7.74 -4.62 3.30
N ILE A 225 7.76 -3.91 4.43
CA ILE A 225 8.22 -4.46 5.72
C ILE A 225 7.35 -5.64 6.14
N LEU A 226 6.02 -5.53 6.09
CA LEU A 226 5.10 -6.62 6.45
C LEU A 226 5.27 -7.86 5.56
N ILE A 227 5.40 -7.67 4.26
CA ILE A 227 5.67 -8.75 3.31
C ILE A 227 6.99 -9.44 3.63
N THR A 228 8.04 -8.65 3.92
CA THR A 228 9.36 -9.17 4.29
C THR A 228 9.28 -10.02 5.55
N VAL A 229 8.68 -9.48 6.61
CA VAL A 229 8.48 -10.20 7.88
C VAL A 229 7.69 -11.48 7.64
N HIS A 230 6.61 -11.44 6.85
CA HIS A 230 5.81 -12.62 6.52
C HIS A 230 6.64 -13.70 5.81
N GLN A 231 7.41 -13.33 4.79
CA GLN A 231 8.27 -14.26 4.06
C GLN A 231 9.35 -14.88 4.97
N LEU A 232 9.96 -14.08 5.84
CA LEU A 232 10.96 -14.57 6.80
C LEU A 232 10.36 -15.57 7.80
N LEU A 233 9.17 -15.28 8.34
CA LEU A 233 8.48 -16.18 9.26
C LEU A 233 8.05 -17.47 8.56
N HIS A 234 7.59 -17.40 7.32
CA HIS A 234 7.23 -18.57 6.54
C HIS A 234 8.44 -19.45 6.23
N ALA A 235 9.57 -18.86 5.80
CA ALA A 235 10.83 -19.57 5.57
C ALA A 235 11.43 -20.19 6.84
N ARG A 236 11.13 -19.66 8.04
CA ARG A 236 11.50 -20.28 9.32
C ARG A 236 10.62 -21.49 9.64
N ARG A 237 9.31 -21.41 9.41
CA ARG A 237 8.38 -22.53 9.66
C ARG A 237 8.72 -23.76 8.82
N LEU A 238 9.05 -23.59 7.54
CA LEU A 238 9.44 -24.69 6.66
C LEU A 238 10.75 -25.38 7.08
N ARG A 239 11.62 -24.69 7.83
CA ARG A 239 12.86 -25.26 8.37
C ARG A 239 12.67 -26.11 9.62
N ASN A 240 11.56 -25.95 10.33
CA ASN A 240 11.29 -26.64 11.59
C ASN A 240 10.42 -27.89 11.43
N VAL A 241 10.07 -28.28 10.19
CA VAL A 241 9.39 -29.55 9.91
C VAL A 241 10.44 -30.66 9.88
N PRO A 242 10.37 -31.68 10.77
CA PRO A 242 11.29 -32.82 10.73
C PRO A 242 11.25 -33.52 9.38
N ALA A 243 12.40 -33.96 8.87
CA ALA A 243 12.46 -34.76 7.65
C ALA A 243 11.69 -36.09 7.86
N PRO A 244 10.97 -36.60 6.84
CA PRO A 244 10.25 -37.86 6.92
C PRO A 244 11.17 -39.07 7.10
#